data_AF-A0A7S0ITJ6-F1
#
_entry.id   AF-A0A7S0ITJ6-F1
#
_cell.length_a   1.000
_cell.length_b   1.000
_cell.length_c   1.000
_cell.angle_alpha   90.00
_cell.angle_beta   90.00
_cell.angle_gamma   90.00
#
_symmetry.space_group_name_H-M   'P 1'
#
loop_
_entity.id
_entity.type
_entity.pdbx_description
1 polymer ?
#
loop_
_entity_poly.entity_id
_entity_poly.type
_entity_poly.pdbx_seq_one_letter_code
_entity_poly.pdbx_strand_id
1 'polypeptide(L)'
;RYAIIASCICELCRKGVIQEAEPPKPFDEVPKMPQVDFSMLQSVHEDETWDALRQSMMVHMLALMSDGFSGRTLRKLPFIAQALFLPLGGASRLSHFIVALHQAIQHEKAMREQLEP
;
A
#
# COMPACT_ATOMS: atom_id res chain seq x y z
N ARG A 1 3.90 -11.74 1.30
CA ARG A 1 2.95 -10.71 0.79
C ARG A 1 3.61 -9.35 0.69
N TYR A 2 4.25 -8.87 1.77
CA TYR A 2 5.01 -7.61 1.79
C TYR A 2 5.92 -7.45 0.56
N ALA A 3 6.82 -8.40 0.32
CA ALA A 3 7.74 -8.36 -0.81
C ALA A 3 7.05 -8.17 -2.17
N ILE A 4 5.86 -8.74 -2.38
CA ILE A 4 5.11 -8.55 -3.62
C ILE A 4 4.61 -7.10 -3.71
N ILE A 5 3.96 -6.59 -2.67
CA ILE A 5 3.43 -5.22 -2.64
C ILE A 5 4.57 -4.20 -2.78
N ALA A 6 5.62 -4.34 -1.98
CA ALA A 6 6.81 -3.49 -2.03
C ALA A 6 7.46 -3.50 -3.41
N SER A 7 7.66 -4.68 -4.03
CA SER A 7 8.22 -4.76 -5.38
C SER A 7 7.36 -4.07 -6.45
N CYS A 8 6.02 -4.12 -6.31
CA CYS A 8 5.11 -3.40 -7.20
C CYS A 8 5.25 -1.88 -7.02
N ILE A 9 5.31 -1.41 -5.77
CA ILE A 9 5.52 0.01 -5.46
C ILE A 9 6.86 0.49 -6.02
N CYS A 10 7.96 -0.24 -5.77
CA CYS A 10 9.28 0.12 -6.29
C CYS A 10 9.28 0.23 -7.82
N GLU A 11 8.60 -0.69 -8.52
CA GLU A 11 8.49 -0.63 -9.98
C GLU A 11 7.67 0.59 -10.43
N LEU A 12 6.59 0.94 -9.73
CA LEU A 12 5.79 2.12 -10.05
C LEU A 12 6.53 3.44 -9.77
N CYS A 13 7.35 3.50 -8.72
CA CYS A 13 8.27 4.62 -8.48
C CYS A 13 9.30 4.71 -9.62
N ARG A 14 9.91 3.59 -10.01
CA ARG A 14 10.87 3.52 -11.12
C ARG A 14 10.29 3.98 -12.46
N LYS A 15 8.98 3.78 -12.67
CA LYS A 15 8.24 4.21 -13.87
C LYS A 15 7.70 5.63 -13.77
N GLY A 16 7.89 6.32 -12.64
CA GLY A 16 7.36 7.67 -12.43
C GLY A 16 5.84 7.74 -12.32
N VAL A 17 5.16 6.59 -12.09
CA VAL A 17 3.72 6.56 -11.78
C VAL A 17 3.49 7.04 -10.35
N ILE A 18 4.42 6.69 -9.45
CA ILE A 18 4.47 7.20 -8.09
C ILE A 18 5.65 8.17 -7.99
N GLN A 19 5.41 9.39 -7.51
CA GLN A 19 6.44 10.38 -7.20
C GLN A 19 6.88 10.20 -5.76
N GLU A 20 8.04 9.58 -5.57
CA GLU A 20 8.65 9.45 -4.26
C GLU A 20 10.17 9.42 -4.38
N ALA A 21 10.86 10.06 -3.44
CA ALA A 21 12.31 10.12 -3.43
C ALA A 21 12.93 8.78 -2.99
N GLU A 22 12.28 8.08 -2.05
CA GLU A 22 12.77 6.82 -1.49
C GLU A 22 11.64 5.77 -1.45
N PRO A 23 11.85 4.56 -2.02
CA PRO A 23 10.85 3.49 -1.95
C PRO A 23 10.71 2.91 -0.53
N PRO A 24 9.70 2.07 -0.27
CA PRO A 24 9.55 1.40 1.02
C PRO A 24 10.80 0.60 1.41
N LYS A 25 11.16 0.65 2.70
CA LYS A 25 12.31 -0.05 3.27
C LYS A 25 12.16 -1.58 3.19
N PRO A 26 13.27 -2.33 3.19
CA PRO A 26 13.25 -3.79 3.33
C PRO A 26 12.45 -4.26 4.56
N PHE A 27 11.83 -5.43 4.47
CA PHE A 27 10.92 -5.93 5.50
C PHE A 27 11.57 -6.09 6.89
N ASP A 28 12.83 -6.46 6.92
CA ASP A 28 13.67 -6.62 8.10
C ASP A 28 14.00 -5.29 8.80
N GLU A 29 13.91 -4.17 8.07
CA GLU A 29 14.08 -2.82 8.62
C GLU A 29 12.76 -2.20 9.09
N VAL A 30 11.61 -2.83 8.84
CA VAL A 30 10.31 -2.31 9.25
C VAL A 30 9.96 -2.76 10.68
N PRO A 31 9.75 -1.82 11.63
CA PRO A 31 9.32 -2.16 12.98
C PRO A 31 7.98 -2.91 12.96
N LYS A 32 7.97 -4.08 13.60
CA LYS A 32 6.75 -4.88 13.80
C LYS A 32 6.04 -4.36 15.03
N MET A 33 5.00 -3.55 14.83
CA MET A 33 4.22 -2.98 15.93
C MET A 33 2.86 -3.68 16.04
N PRO A 34 2.62 -4.50 17.09
CA PRO A 34 1.42 -5.32 17.20
C PRO A 34 0.14 -4.54 17.57
N GLN A 35 0.25 -3.26 17.94
CA GLN A 35 -0.89 -2.45 18.42
C GLN A 35 -1.18 -1.22 17.55
N VAL A 36 -0.52 -1.09 16.40
CA VAL A 36 -0.68 0.07 15.52
C VAL A 36 -1.46 -0.37 14.28
N ASP A 37 -2.60 0.28 14.06
CA ASP A 37 -3.41 0.05 12.86
C ASP A 37 -3.11 1.07 11.74
N PHE A 38 -3.69 0.82 10.57
CA PHE A 38 -3.48 1.65 9.38
C PHE A 38 -3.97 3.10 9.60
N SER A 39 -5.09 3.29 10.27
CA SER A 39 -5.66 4.61 10.54
C SER A 39 -4.78 5.46 11.47
N MET A 40 -4.19 4.84 12.49
CA MET A 40 -3.24 5.50 13.38
C MET A 40 -2.04 6.02 12.60
N LEU A 41 -1.41 5.17 11.76
CA LEU A 41 -0.27 5.57 10.91
C LEU A 41 -0.62 6.65 9.89
N GLN A 42 -1.83 6.60 9.34
CA GLN A 42 -2.30 7.61 8.40
C GLN A 42 -2.48 8.98 9.07
N SER A 43 -2.87 9.02 10.35
CA SER A 43 -3.12 10.25 11.10
C SER A 43 -1.87 10.95 11.64
N VAL A 44 -0.73 10.25 11.69
CA VAL A 44 0.56 10.84 12.08
C VAL A 44 0.94 11.88 11.04
N HIS A 45 1.18 13.12 11.50
CA HIS A 45 1.61 14.20 10.63
C HIS A 45 2.91 13.85 9.90
N GLU A 46 3.01 14.28 8.64
CA GLU A 46 4.21 14.14 7.81
C GLU A 46 5.33 14.97 8.45
N ASP A 47 6.14 14.32 9.28
CA ASP A 47 7.42 14.83 9.75
C ASP A 47 8.49 14.21 8.83
N GLU A 48 9.24 15.05 8.10
CA GLU A 48 10.12 14.63 6.99
C GLU A 48 11.11 13.53 7.39
N THR A 49 11.49 13.49 8.67
CA THR A 49 12.46 12.52 9.21
C THR A 49 11.90 11.10 9.31
N TRP A 50 10.59 10.94 9.50
CA TRP A 50 9.96 9.66 9.78
C TRP A 50 9.04 9.15 8.67
N ASP A 51 8.87 9.91 7.59
CA ASP A 51 7.85 9.59 6.60
C ASP A 51 8.15 8.29 5.85
N ALA A 52 9.40 8.04 5.45
CA ALA A 52 9.79 6.78 4.79
C ALA A 52 9.56 5.55 5.69
N LEU A 53 9.84 5.67 6.99
CA LEU A 53 9.60 4.59 7.95
C LEU A 53 8.09 4.35 8.13
N ARG A 54 7.33 5.43 8.32
CA ARG A 54 5.87 5.41 8.45
C ARG A 54 5.21 4.75 7.24
N GLN A 55 5.57 5.19 6.03
CA GLN A 55 5.07 4.62 4.78
C GLN A 55 5.43 3.12 4.67
N SER A 56 6.64 2.73 5.06
CA SER A 56 7.06 1.32 5.06
C SER A 56 6.25 0.47 6.04
N MET A 57 5.91 1.02 7.21
CA MET A 57 5.00 0.38 8.17
C MET A 57 3.57 0.29 7.64
N MET A 58 3.07 1.31 6.94
CA MET A 58 1.76 1.26 6.30
C MET A 58 1.72 0.16 5.23
N VAL A 59 2.77 0.03 4.41
CA VAL A 59 2.90 -1.09 3.45
C VAL A 59 2.92 -2.44 4.16
N HIS A 60 3.52 -2.52 5.35
CA HIS A 60 3.47 -3.72 6.17
C HIS A 60 2.04 -4.06 6.60
N MET A 61 1.28 -3.06 7.06
CA MET A 61 -0.13 -3.24 7.41
C MET A 61 -0.95 -3.71 6.20
N LEU A 62 -0.76 -3.12 5.01
CA LEU A 62 -1.42 -3.59 3.79
C LEU A 62 -1.14 -5.07 3.50
N ALA A 63 0.09 -5.51 3.73
CA ALA A 63 0.47 -6.91 3.55
C ALA A 63 -0.22 -7.86 4.53
N LEU A 64 -0.44 -7.43 5.77
CA LEU A 64 -1.20 -8.19 6.79
C LEU A 64 -2.69 -8.22 6.43
N MET A 65 -3.24 -7.07 6.04
CA MET A 65 -4.64 -6.95 5.64
C MET A 65 -4.97 -7.77 4.40
N SER A 66 -3.99 -8.02 3.52
CA SER A 66 -4.14 -8.83 2.32
C SER A 66 -3.96 -10.35 2.58
N ASP A 67 -4.07 -10.81 3.82
CA ASP A 67 -4.06 -12.24 4.09
C ASP A 67 -5.21 -12.96 3.35
N GLY A 68 -4.98 -14.21 2.94
CA GLY A 68 -5.88 -14.95 2.05
C GLY A 68 -5.80 -14.54 0.56
N PHE A 69 -5.20 -13.41 0.20
CA PHE A 69 -5.02 -13.07 -1.22
C PHE A 69 -3.91 -13.88 -1.88
N SER A 70 -4.17 -14.33 -3.11
CA SER A 70 -3.20 -15.01 -3.96
C SER A 70 -2.16 -14.03 -4.52
N GLY A 71 -0.99 -14.53 -4.94
CA GLY A 71 0.04 -13.69 -5.57
C GLY A 71 -0.45 -12.94 -6.81
N ARG A 72 -1.40 -13.53 -7.57
CA ARG A 72 -2.06 -12.87 -8.70
C ARG A 72 -2.93 -11.70 -8.24
N THR A 73 -3.73 -11.90 -7.19
CA THR A 73 -4.57 -10.84 -6.60
C THR A 73 -3.70 -9.68 -6.12
N LEU A 74 -2.63 -9.98 -5.37
CA LEU A 74 -1.70 -8.97 -4.85
C LEU A 74 -1.10 -8.11 -5.95
N ARG A 75 -0.70 -8.70 -7.08
CA ARG A 75 -0.16 -7.96 -8.24
C ARG A 75 -1.22 -7.18 -9.03
N LYS A 76 -2.50 -7.49 -8.87
CA LYS A 76 -3.62 -6.74 -9.47
C LYS A 76 -3.99 -5.50 -8.66
N LEU A 77 -3.78 -5.52 -7.34
CA LEU A 77 -4.14 -4.41 -6.44
C LEU A 77 -3.60 -3.03 -6.88
N PRO A 78 -2.36 -2.87 -7.35
CA PRO A 78 -1.87 -1.56 -7.79
C PRO A 78 -2.67 -0.98 -8.97
N PHE A 79 -3.11 -1.84 -9.89
CA PHE A 79 -3.97 -1.42 -10.99
C PHE A 79 -5.35 -0.97 -10.49
N ILE A 80 -5.95 -1.73 -9.58
CA ILE A 80 -7.24 -1.38 -8.96
C ILE A 80 -7.13 -0.05 -8.20
N ALA A 81 -6.06 0.12 -7.42
CA ALA A 81 -5.76 1.35 -6.68
C ALA A 81 -5.72 2.57 -7.60
N GLN A 82 -4.93 2.48 -8.68
CA GLN A 82 -4.81 3.56 -9.66
C GLN A 82 -6.12 3.86 -10.39
N ALA A 83 -6.86 2.83 -10.78
CA ALA A 83 -8.05 2.99 -11.62
C ALA A 83 -9.27 3.53 -10.85
N LEU A 84 -9.44 3.12 -9.59
CA LEU A 84 -10.66 3.42 -8.83
C LEU A 84 -10.49 4.54 -7.81
N PHE A 85 -9.27 4.76 -7.31
CA PHE A 85 -9.06 5.58 -6.11
C PHE A 85 -8.07 6.73 -6.30
N LEU A 86 -7.46 6.86 -7.48
CA LEU A 86 -6.55 7.96 -7.81
C LEU A 86 -7.06 8.75 -9.02
N PRO A 87 -6.78 10.06 -9.09
CA PRO A 87 -7.11 10.87 -10.25
C PRO A 87 -6.47 10.33 -11.54
N LEU A 88 -7.20 10.41 -12.64
CA LEU A 88 -6.70 10.05 -13.96
C LEU A 88 -5.69 11.11 -14.44
N GLY A 89 -4.52 10.67 -14.90
CA GLY A 89 -3.61 11.51 -15.68
C GLY A 89 -2.50 12.25 -14.92
N GLY A 90 -2.18 11.85 -13.68
CA GLY A 90 -1.07 12.43 -12.93
C GLY A 90 -0.31 11.39 -12.11
N ALA A 91 0.98 11.62 -11.91
CA ALA A 91 1.76 10.82 -10.99
C ALA A 91 1.38 11.18 -9.54
N SER A 92 1.20 10.16 -8.70
CA SER A 92 0.72 10.34 -7.32
C SER A 92 1.87 10.23 -6.31
N ARG A 93 1.80 10.96 -5.20
CA ARG A 93 2.74 10.73 -4.08
C ARG A 93 2.56 9.33 -3.50
N LEU A 94 3.61 8.75 -2.92
CA LEU A 94 3.53 7.41 -2.33
C LEU A 94 2.50 7.35 -1.19
N SER A 95 2.43 8.39 -0.34
CA SER A 95 1.43 8.48 0.72
C SER A 95 0.00 8.33 0.19
N HIS A 96 -0.35 9.04 -0.89
CA HIS A 96 -1.66 8.91 -1.54
C HIS A 96 -1.86 7.52 -2.17
N PHE A 97 -0.82 6.96 -2.78
CA PHE A 97 -0.88 5.65 -3.39
C PHE A 97 -1.10 4.52 -2.36
N ILE A 98 -0.47 4.62 -1.18
CA ILE A 98 -0.66 3.67 -0.08
C ILE A 98 -2.11 3.71 0.43
N VAL A 99 -2.71 4.90 0.54
CA VAL A 99 -4.12 5.06 0.91
C VAL A 99 -5.04 4.47 -0.16
N ALA A 100 -4.75 4.68 -1.44
CA ALA A 100 -5.49 4.07 -2.55
C ALA A 100 -5.37 2.54 -2.56
N LEU A 101 -4.19 1.99 -2.26
CA LEU A 101 -3.99 0.55 -2.09
C LEU A 101 -4.80 -0.02 -0.93
N HIS A 102 -4.87 0.69 0.20
CA HIS A 102 -5.74 0.32 1.31
C HIS A 102 -7.20 0.20 0.87
N GLN A 103 -7.72 1.21 0.16
CA GLN A 103 -9.08 1.19 -0.38
C GLN A 103 -9.28 0.04 -1.39
N ALA A 104 -8.30 -0.25 -2.24
CA ALA A 104 -8.36 -1.38 -3.17
C ALA A 104 -8.42 -2.75 -2.47
N ILE A 105 -7.69 -2.92 -1.35
CA ILE A 105 -7.77 -4.15 -0.54
C ILE A 105 -9.16 -4.30 0.07
N GLN A 106 -9.72 -3.24 0.65
CA GLN A 106 -11.07 -3.25 1.22
C GLN A 106 -12.12 -3.59 0.15
N HIS A 107 -11.99 -2.96 -1.03
CA HIS A 107 -12.88 -3.23 -2.17
C HIS A 107 -12.80 -4.69 -2.63
N GLU A 108 -11.60 -5.24 -2.82
CA GLU A 108 -11.42 -6.63 -3.24
C GLU A 108 -11.94 -7.63 -2.19
N LYS A 109 -11.84 -7.32 -0.89
CA LYS A 109 -12.45 -8.13 0.17
C LYS A 109 -13.97 -8.12 0.09
N ALA A 110 -14.58 -6.93 0.03
CA ALA A 110 -16.03 -6.80 -0.07
C ALA A 110 -16.60 -7.52 -1.30
N MET A 111 -15.89 -7.49 -2.44
CA MET A 111 -16.27 -8.22 -3.64
C MET A 111 -16.22 -9.74 -3.48
N ARG A 112 -15.31 -10.27 -2.65
CA ARG A 112 -15.21 -11.71 -2.36
C ARG A 112 -16.29 -12.17 -1.39
N GLU A 113 -16.58 -11.37 -0.38
CA GLU A 113 -17.66 -11.67 0.58
C GLU A 113 -19.03 -11.76 -0.11
N GLN A 114 -19.25 -11.00 -1.19
CA GLN A 114 -20.47 -11.10 -2.01
C GLN A 114 -20.55 -12.39 -2.85
N LEU A 115 -19.44 -13.13 -3.01
CA LEU A 115 -19.36 -14.34 -3.82
C LEU A 115 -19.42 -15.63 -2.97
N GLU A 116 -19.31 -15.52 -1.64
CA GLU A 116 -19.44 -16.65 -0.72
C GLU A 116 -20.90 -16.69 -0.19
N PRO A 117 -21.73 -17.66 -0.62
CA PRO A 117 -23.14 -17.76 -0.22
C PRO A 117 -23.36 -18.24 1.22
#